data_AF-V6KJR7-F1
#
_entry.id   AF-V6KJR7-F1
#
_cell.length_a   1.000
_cell.length_b   1.000
_cell.length_c   1.000
_cell.angle_alpha   90.00
_cell.angle_beta   90.00
_cell.angle_gamma   90.00
#
_symmetry.space_group_name_H-M   'P 1'
#
loop_
_entity.id
_entity.type
_entity.pdbx_description
1 polymer ?
#
loop_
_entity_poly.entity_id
_entity_poly.type
_entity_poly.pdbx_seq_one_letter_code
_entity_poly.pdbx_strand_id
1 'polypeptide(L)'
;MPHSSVRPEVILLITKVDFSRRDDLTRPYHRDGRPFTHAEHALLITCTPEEVAAAKTQSRLEAEWQRELGAMQDAFFDLLMKYFAKLPKGSMVSDAVAIMTDEDYAEFERLAEIVTAEDTLEYRALHEDN
;
A
#
# COMPACT_ATOMS: atom_id res chain seq x y z
N MET A 1 -20.25 -26.08 -8.80
CA MET A 1 -19.05 -25.54 -8.13
C MET A 1 -19.46 -25.17 -6.72
N PRO A 2 -18.70 -25.52 -5.67
CA PRO A 2 -19.08 -25.07 -4.33
C PRO A 2 -18.91 -23.55 -4.32
N HIS A 3 -19.99 -22.82 -4.04
CA HIS A 3 -19.90 -21.40 -3.76
C HIS A 3 -18.90 -21.25 -2.62
N SER A 4 -17.84 -20.45 -2.82
CA SER A 4 -16.97 -20.05 -1.71
C SER A 4 -17.88 -19.46 -0.63
N SER A 5 -17.87 -20.05 0.56
CA SER A 5 -18.61 -19.55 1.74
C SER A 5 -18.16 -18.16 2.16
N VAL A 6 -17.02 -17.71 1.61
CA VAL A 6 -16.34 -16.48 1.93
C VAL A 6 -16.72 -15.39 0.94
N ARG A 7 -17.42 -14.35 1.44
CA ARG A 7 -17.83 -13.17 0.68
C ARG A 7 -16.67 -12.15 0.57
N PRO A 8 -16.18 -11.85 -0.64
CA PRO A 8 -15.08 -10.89 -0.83
C PRO A 8 -15.39 -9.48 -0.31
N GLU A 9 -16.64 -9.02 -0.43
CA GLU A 9 -17.09 -7.73 0.06
C GLU A 9 -17.00 -7.61 1.58
N VAL A 10 -17.21 -8.71 2.31
CA VAL A 10 -17.07 -8.75 3.77
C VAL A 10 -15.60 -8.75 4.17
N ILE A 11 -14.74 -9.47 3.43
CA ILE A 11 -13.29 -9.41 3.64
C ILE A 11 -12.78 -7.98 3.47
N LEU A 12 -13.10 -7.34 2.34
CA LEU A 12 -12.68 -5.97 2.04
C LEU A 12 -13.18 -4.99 3.11
N LEU A 13 -14.39 -5.21 3.61
CA LEU A 13 -14.93 -4.38 4.66
C LEU A 13 -14.17 -4.53 5.98
N ILE A 14 -13.84 -5.77 6.38
CA ILE A 14 -13.05 -6.06 7.59
C ILE A 14 -11.65 -5.44 7.51
N THR A 15 -10.99 -5.49 6.35
CA THR A 15 -9.65 -4.90 6.21
C THR A 15 -9.67 -3.37 6.34
N LYS A 16 -10.79 -2.72 6.05
CA LYS A 16 -10.97 -1.27 6.13
C LYS A 16 -11.47 -0.75 7.48
N VAL A 17 -11.84 -1.62 8.42
CA VAL A 17 -12.30 -1.21 9.76
C VAL A 17 -11.14 -0.55 10.52
N ASP A 18 -11.42 0.59 11.14
CA ASP A 18 -10.60 1.20 12.16
C ASP A 18 -10.92 0.60 13.54
N PHE A 19 -10.13 -0.39 13.94
CA PHE A 19 -10.21 -1.01 15.27
C PHE A 19 -9.54 -0.17 16.37
N SER A 20 -8.83 0.90 16.02
CA SER A 20 -8.09 1.73 16.98
C SER A 20 -8.94 2.86 17.58
N ARG A 21 -10.01 3.27 16.88
CA ARG A 21 -10.94 4.30 17.32
C ARG A 21 -11.78 3.85 18.51
N ARG A 22 -11.58 4.52 19.65
CA ARG A 22 -12.27 4.21 20.92
C ARG A 22 -13.39 5.20 21.28
N ASP A 23 -13.51 6.29 20.53
CA ASP A 23 -14.41 7.40 20.85
C ASP A 23 -15.90 6.99 20.80
N ASP A 24 -16.22 5.99 19.99
CA ASP A 24 -17.55 5.41 19.87
C ASP A 24 -17.44 3.90 19.59
N LEU A 25 -17.47 3.10 20.67
CA LEU A 25 -17.44 1.63 20.59
C LEU A 25 -18.70 1.04 19.96
N THR A 26 -19.74 1.84 19.71
CA THR A 26 -21.02 1.37 19.17
C THR A 26 -21.09 1.46 17.65
N ARG A 27 -20.11 2.12 17.01
CA ARG A 27 -20.13 2.34 15.56
C ARG A 27 -18.76 2.06 14.95
N PRO A 28 -18.64 1.06 14.04
CA PRO A 28 -17.40 0.89 13.29
C PRO A 28 -17.20 2.06 12.31
N TYR A 29 -15.94 2.44 12.16
CA TYR A 29 -15.49 3.45 11.23
C TYR A 29 -14.53 2.83 10.21
N HIS A 30 -14.51 3.41 9.03
CA HIS A 30 -13.47 3.16 8.04
C HIS A 30 -12.17 3.80 8.54
N ARG A 31 -11.01 3.26 8.12
CA ARG A 31 -9.68 3.84 8.42
C ARG A 31 -9.53 5.29 7.97
N ASP A 32 -10.32 5.74 6.98
CA ASP A 32 -10.37 7.14 6.54
C ASP A 32 -11.20 8.06 7.47
N GLY A 33 -11.75 7.51 8.55
CA GLY A 33 -12.52 8.23 9.55
C GLY A 33 -14.02 8.34 9.25
N ARG A 34 -14.51 7.85 8.11
CA ARG A 34 -15.95 7.84 7.77
C ARG A 34 -16.70 6.76 8.57
N PRO A 35 -17.91 7.05 9.08
CA PRO A 35 -18.71 6.03 9.75
C PRO A 35 -19.23 5.00 8.76
N PHE A 36 -19.36 3.75 9.19
CA PHE A 36 -19.98 2.71 8.38
C PHE A 36 -21.47 3.02 8.13
N THR A 37 -21.92 2.69 6.92
CA THR A 37 -23.34 2.65 6.55
C THR A 37 -24.05 1.50 7.25
N HIS A 38 -25.38 1.53 7.26
CA HIS A 38 -26.17 0.45 7.84
C HIS A 38 -25.94 -0.89 7.13
N ALA A 39 -25.78 -0.88 5.81
CA ALA A 39 -25.51 -2.08 5.01
C ALA A 39 -24.14 -2.69 5.35
N GLU A 40 -23.10 -1.87 5.44
CA GLU A 40 -21.76 -2.30 5.85
C GLU A 40 -21.78 -2.87 7.27
N HIS A 41 -22.46 -2.20 8.20
CA HIS A 41 -22.60 -2.68 9.56
C HIS A 41 -23.31 -4.06 9.63
N ALA A 42 -24.38 -4.25 8.86
CA ALA A 42 -25.07 -5.54 8.78
C ALA A 42 -24.18 -6.66 8.21
N LEU A 43 -23.33 -6.35 7.23
CA LEU A 43 -22.35 -7.28 6.69
C LEU A 43 -21.30 -7.68 7.74
N LEU A 44 -20.77 -6.73 8.52
CA LEU A 44 -19.85 -7.04 9.63
C LEU A 44 -20.49 -7.90 10.71
N ILE A 45 -21.73 -7.63 11.11
CA ILE A 45 -22.42 -8.42 12.16
C ILE A 45 -22.60 -9.88 11.73
N THR A 46 -22.79 -10.10 10.43
CA THR A 46 -23.00 -11.44 9.86
C THR A 46 -21.74 -12.10 9.34
N CYS A 47 -20.54 -11.55 9.63
CA CYS A 47 -19.30 -12.13 9.14
C CYS A 47 -19.02 -13.51 9.76
N THR A 48 -18.44 -14.40 8.97
CA THR A 48 -18.07 -15.75 9.42
C THR A 48 -16.64 -15.78 9.95
N PRO A 49 -16.28 -16.74 10.80
CA PRO A 49 -14.89 -16.93 11.22
C PRO A 49 -13.92 -17.15 10.06
N GLU A 50 -14.39 -17.80 8.99
CA GLU A 50 -13.63 -18.01 7.75
C GLU A 50 -13.33 -16.69 7.03
N GLU A 51 -14.33 -15.79 6.94
CA GLU A 51 -14.16 -14.44 6.39
C GLU A 51 -13.20 -13.59 7.22
N VAL A 52 -13.29 -13.67 8.55
CA VAL A 52 -12.36 -12.98 9.46
C VAL A 52 -10.94 -13.52 9.29
N ALA A 53 -10.75 -14.83 9.16
CA ALA A 53 -9.44 -15.43 8.92
C ALA A 53 -8.86 -15.01 7.57
N ALA A 54 -9.67 -15.01 6.51
CA ALA A 54 -9.28 -14.53 5.19
C ALA A 54 -8.87 -13.04 5.22
N ALA A 55 -9.64 -12.18 5.90
CA ALA A 55 -9.32 -10.77 6.05
C ALA A 55 -8.02 -10.52 6.83
N LYS A 56 -7.73 -11.32 7.86
CA LYS A 56 -6.45 -11.26 8.57
C LYS A 56 -5.28 -11.65 7.66
N THR A 57 -5.44 -12.71 6.88
CA THR A 57 -4.41 -13.12 5.91
C THR A 57 -4.16 -12.03 4.88
N GLN A 58 -5.23 -11.46 4.30
CA GLN A 58 -5.14 -10.34 3.37
C GLN A 58 -4.43 -9.14 3.99
N SER A 59 -4.83 -8.72 5.19
CA SER A 59 -4.22 -7.59 5.90
C SER A 59 -2.74 -7.82 6.18
N ARG A 60 -2.33 -9.05 6.48
CA ARG A 60 -0.92 -9.39 6.70
C ARG A 60 -0.11 -9.28 5.41
N LEU A 61 -0.63 -9.81 4.31
CA LEU A 61 0.01 -9.74 2.99
C LEU A 61 0.16 -8.29 2.54
N GLU A 62 -0.89 -7.48 2.70
CA GLU A 62 -0.84 -6.05 2.41
C GLU A 62 0.21 -5.34 3.27
N ALA A 63 0.27 -5.63 4.57
CA ALA A 63 1.28 -5.04 5.45
C ALA A 63 2.71 -5.51 5.13
N GLU A 64 2.89 -6.73 4.64
CA GLU A 64 4.19 -7.26 4.19
C GLU A 64 4.62 -6.59 2.90
N TRP A 65 3.73 -6.52 1.92
CA TRP A 65 3.92 -5.79 0.67
C TRP A 65 4.33 -4.33 0.93
N GLN A 66 3.59 -3.62 1.77
CA GLN A 66 3.89 -2.23 2.13
C GLN A 66 5.25 -2.06 2.79
N ARG A 67 5.69 -3.03 3.61
CA ARG A 67 7.04 -3.00 4.19
C ARG A 67 8.13 -3.24 3.15
N GLU A 68 7.94 -4.22 2.28
CA GLU A 68 8.89 -4.51 1.20
C GLU A 68 9.03 -3.31 0.25
N LEU A 69 7.91 -2.68 -0.07
CA LEU A 69 7.86 -1.52 -0.93
C LEU A 69 8.57 -0.32 -0.30
N GLY A 70 8.32 -0.04 0.98
CA GLY A 70 9.06 0.99 1.73
C GLY A 70 10.57 0.71 1.77
N ALA A 71 10.98 -0.55 1.97
CA ALA A 71 12.39 -0.91 1.92
C ALA A 71 13.02 -0.73 0.53
N MET A 72 12.26 -0.97 -0.54
CA MET A 72 12.71 -0.72 -1.92
C MET A 72 12.81 0.77 -2.22
N GLN A 73 11.87 1.59 -1.75
CA GLN A 73 11.94 3.06 -1.85
C GLN A 73 13.17 3.60 -1.11
N ASP A 74 13.41 3.15 0.13
CA ASP A 74 14.60 3.54 0.91
C ASP A 74 15.89 3.18 0.17
N ALA A 75 15.98 1.96 -0.38
CA ALA A 75 17.13 1.52 -1.17
C ALA A 75 17.34 2.38 -2.43
N PHE A 76 16.25 2.77 -3.10
CA PHE A 76 16.29 3.65 -4.26
C PHE A 76 16.81 5.04 -3.90
N PHE A 77 16.33 5.61 -2.80
CA PHE A 77 16.82 6.90 -2.30
C PHE A 77 18.29 6.84 -1.89
N ASP A 78 18.72 5.81 -1.17
CA ASP A 78 20.11 5.63 -0.76
C ASP A 78 21.04 5.51 -1.96
N LEU A 79 20.63 4.77 -2.99
CA LEU A 79 21.36 4.64 -4.25
C LEU A 79 21.52 5.99 -4.94
N LEU A 80 20.46 6.80 -5.04
CA LEU A 80 20.54 8.14 -5.63
C LEU A 80 21.42 9.08 -4.80
N MET A 81 21.28 9.06 -3.48
CA MET A 81 22.03 9.93 -2.58
C MET A 81 23.55 9.66 -2.62
N LYS A 82 23.96 8.40 -2.82
CA LYS A 82 25.37 8.01 -3.06
C LYS A 82 26.01 8.80 -4.21
N TYR A 83 25.25 9.13 -5.24
CA TYR A 83 25.74 9.84 -6.43
C TYR A 83 25.49 11.35 -6.36
N PHE A 84 24.36 11.79 -5.81
CA PHE A 84 24.12 13.21 -5.57
C PHE A 84 25.16 13.85 -4.66
N ALA A 85 25.70 13.11 -3.69
CA ALA A 85 26.79 13.58 -2.83
C ALA A 85 28.08 13.96 -3.61
N LYS A 86 28.24 13.46 -4.85
CA LYS A 86 29.40 13.72 -5.73
C LYS A 86 29.13 14.83 -6.74
N LEU A 87 27.90 15.30 -6.84
CA LEU A 87 27.45 16.23 -7.87
C LEU A 87 27.28 17.65 -7.32
N PRO A 88 27.39 18.68 -8.18
CA PRO A 88 27.09 20.06 -7.80
C PRO A 88 25.65 20.21 -7.31
N LYS A 89 25.43 21.20 -6.43
CA LYS A 89 24.07 21.55 -5.99
C LYS A 89 23.21 21.94 -7.19
N GLY A 90 22.00 21.40 -7.26
CA GLY A 90 21.07 21.64 -8.37
C GLY A 90 21.19 20.62 -9.53
N SER A 91 22.04 19.60 -9.38
CA SER A 91 22.07 18.48 -10.32
C SER A 91 20.78 17.67 -10.29
N MET A 92 20.44 17.07 -11.41
CA MET A 92 19.22 16.29 -11.63
C MET A 92 19.49 14.78 -11.48
N VAL A 93 18.43 13.97 -11.40
CA VAL A 93 18.54 12.50 -11.35
C VAL A 93 19.29 11.94 -12.57
N SER A 94 19.09 12.54 -13.75
CA SER A 94 19.82 12.18 -14.97
C SER A 94 21.34 12.32 -14.82
N ASP A 95 21.81 13.33 -14.06
CA ASP A 95 23.23 13.55 -13.83
C ASP A 95 23.80 12.48 -12.89
N ALA A 96 23.01 12.05 -11.89
CA ALA A 96 23.37 10.94 -11.01
C ALA A 96 23.46 9.63 -11.79
N VAL A 97 22.46 9.33 -12.62
CA VAL A 97 22.43 8.14 -13.49
C VAL A 97 23.62 8.10 -14.45
N ALA A 98 24.03 9.24 -15.02
CA ALA A 98 25.13 9.31 -15.97
C ALA A 98 26.50 8.93 -15.38
N ILE A 99 26.65 8.96 -14.05
CA ILE A 99 27.89 8.62 -13.34
C ILE A 99 27.80 7.31 -12.55
N MET A 100 26.69 6.58 -12.67
CA MET A 100 26.51 5.27 -12.03
C MET A 100 27.45 4.24 -12.63
N THR A 101 27.85 3.27 -11.81
CA THR A 101 28.45 2.03 -12.33
C THR A 101 27.39 1.20 -13.05
N ASP A 102 27.79 0.29 -13.92
CA ASP A 102 26.87 -0.61 -14.62
C ASP A 102 26.00 -1.43 -13.64
N GLU A 103 26.58 -1.85 -12.51
CA GLU A 103 25.88 -2.57 -11.44
C GLU A 103 24.82 -1.69 -10.76
N ASP A 104 25.19 -0.46 -10.37
CA ASP A 104 24.27 0.48 -9.73
C ASP A 104 23.19 0.96 -10.70
N TYR A 105 23.49 1.07 -11.99
CA TYR A 105 22.52 1.40 -13.02
C TYR A 105 21.48 0.29 -13.19
N ALA A 106 21.91 -0.98 -13.22
CA ALA A 106 20.99 -2.12 -13.28
C ALA A 106 20.06 -2.18 -12.06
N GLU A 107 20.59 -1.90 -10.86
CA GLU A 107 19.76 -1.81 -9.65
C GLU A 107 18.84 -0.59 -9.67
N PHE A 108 19.28 0.54 -10.21
CA PHE A 108 18.43 1.71 -10.42
C PHE A 108 17.24 1.39 -11.34
N GLU A 109 17.46 0.73 -12.48
CA GLU A 109 16.38 0.35 -13.39
C GLU A 109 15.37 -0.59 -12.72
N ARG A 110 15.86 -1.60 -12.00
CA ARG A 110 15.03 -2.55 -11.24
C ARG A 110 14.15 -1.85 -10.20
N LEU A 111 14.73 -0.91 -9.44
CA LEU A 111 14.00 -0.19 -8.38
C LEU A 111 13.05 0.88 -8.96
N ALA A 112 13.44 1.57 -10.03
CA ALA A 112 12.63 2.60 -10.67
C ALA A 112 11.31 2.04 -11.23
N GLU A 113 11.33 0.85 -11.82
CA GLU A 113 10.12 0.18 -12.32
C GLU A 113 9.08 -0.04 -11.20
N ILE A 114 9.56 -0.41 -10.01
CA ILE A 114 8.69 -0.73 -8.87
C ILE A 114 8.12 0.55 -8.24
N VAL A 115 8.95 1.56 -8.02
CA VAL A 115 8.52 2.84 -7.40
C VAL A 115 7.57 3.62 -8.32
N THR A 116 7.82 3.64 -9.63
CA THR A 116 6.94 4.35 -10.58
C THR A 116 5.59 3.66 -10.77
N ALA A 117 5.53 2.33 -10.63
CA ALA A 117 4.27 1.59 -10.65
C ALA A 117 3.36 1.94 -9.46
N GLU A 118 3.92 2.13 -8.27
CA GLU A 118 3.18 2.57 -7.08
C GLU A 118 2.68 4.01 -7.22
N ASP A 119 3.56 4.96 -7.59
CA ASP A 119 3.17 6.36 -7.79
C ASP A 119 2.02 6.49 -8.80
N THR A 120 2.04 5.64 -9.84
CA THR A 120 0.95 5.55 -10.83
C THR A 120 -0.35 5.01 -10.21
N LEU A 121 -0.29 4.01 -9.33
CA LEU A 121 -1.46 3.45 -8.65
C LEU A 121 -2.03 4.42 -7.61
N GLU A 122 -1.18 5.10 -6.84
CA GLU A 122 -1.59 6.13 -5.90
C GLU A 122 -2.21 7.34 -6.62
N TYR A 123 -1.58 7.80 -7.72
CA TYR A 123 -2.13 8.87 -8.57
C TYR A 123 -3.52 8.50 -9.10
N ARG A 124 -3.71 7.28 -9.61
CA ARG A 124 -5.03 6.82 -10.08
C ARG A 124 -6.04 6.73 -8.95
N ALA A 125 -5.67 6.19 -7.80
CA ALA A 125 -6.56 6.10 -6.64
C ALA A 125 -7.00 7.50 -6.13
N LEU A 126 -6.14 8.51 -6.26
CA LEU A 126 -6.45 9.88 -5.84
C LEU A 126 -7.24 10.69 -6.88
N HIS A 127 -7.25 10.30 -8.16
CA HIS A 127 -7.75 11.14 -9.26
C HIS A 127 -8.75 10.49 -10.22
N GLU A 128 -8.89 9.16 -10.22
CA GLU A 128 -9.88 8.44 -11.05
C GLU A 128 -11.20 8.14 -10.31
N ASP A 129 -11.31 8.48 -9.02
CA ASP A 129 -12.52 8.32 -8.19
C ASP A 129 -13.53 9.49 -8.32
N ASN A 130 -13.55 10.22 -9.45
CA ASN A 130 -14.43 11.38 -9.69
C ASN A 130 -15.37 11.21 -10.90
#